data_AF-A0A2H6H7M7-F1
#
_entry.id   AF-A0A2H6H7M7-F1
#
_cell.length_a   1.000
_cell.length_b   1.000
_cell.length_c   1.000
_cell.angle_alpha   90.00
_cell.angle_beta   90.00
_cell.angle_gamma   90.00
#
_symmetry.space_group_name_H-M   'P 1'
#
loop_
_entity.id
_entity.type
_entity.pdbx_description
1 polymer ?
#
loop_
_entity_poly.entity_id
_entity_poly.type
_entity_poly.pdbx_seq_one_letter_code
_entity_poly.pdbx_strand_id
1 'polypeptide(L)'
;MPKEINREWESLGRDLLLSLEEIERLVRIFAELGVRKVRITGGEPLLRKNLEHLIVGLSAIDGIDDLALATKGPLLVRRAAALETAGLNRVSVSLDSLDDTVFRAMNDVDSPVARVLDGISVAAEAGPGPVKINAVIQRGVNDHTIVDMVREFRGTGHILRFIEYMDVGGTNGRRLDDVVPAGEIIETVNEVYPLEVLASHYPGEVVRRCGRAHPTRRSQCGSGISGKAARTNTRNSARRGPRGPTQSGDELHRRMIPAAIRADRTASTLRSVPRECRR
;
A
#
# COMPACT_ATOMS: atom_id res chain seq x y z
N MET A 1 2.83 -1.67 15.52
CA MET A 1 4.23 -2.17 15.55
C MET A 1 4.63 -2.25 17.02
N PRO A 2 5.34 -3.28 17.53
CA PRO A 2 5.68 -3.34 18.95
C PRO A 2 6.53 -2.13 19.37
N LYS A 3 6.14 -1.43 20.44
CA LYS A 3 6.75 -0.18 20.93
C LYS A 3 8.25 -0.30 21.24
N GLU A 4 8.69 -1.50 21.60
CA GLU A 4 10.07 -1.80 21.98
C GLU A 4 11.05 -1.73 20.81
N ILE A 5 10.60 -2.08 19.59
CA ILE A 5 11.45 -2.06 18.40
C ILE A 5 11.68 -0.61 17.94
N ASN A 6 10.72 0.29 18.14
CA ASN A 6 10.77 1.67 17.62
C ASN A 6 11.95 2.50 18.17
N ARG A 7 12.35 2.27 19.43
CA ARG A 7 13.45 3.04 20.07
C ARG A 7 14.81 2.83 19.43
N GLU A 8 15.09 1.66 18.85
CA GLU A 8 16.37 1.40 18.16
C GLU A 8 16.45 2.08 16.78
N TRP A 9 15.31 2.45 16.18
CA TRP A 9 15.25 3.06 14.84
C TRP A 9 15.17 4.59 14.86
N GLU A 10 14.64 5.18 15.94
CA GLU A 10 14.64 6.64 16.17
C GLU A 10 16.07 7.22 16.25
N SER A 11 17.08 6.38 16.49
CA SER A 11 18.50 6.77 16.52
C SER A 11 19.32 6.26 15.34
N LEU A 12 18.72 5.92 14.19
CA LEU A 12 19.52 5.66 13.00
C LEU A 12 20.27 6.93 12.60
N GLY A 13 21.59 6.93 12.78
CA GLY A 13 22.48 7.95 12.25
C GLY A 13 22.25 8.13 10.74
N ARG A 14 22.32 9.38 10.25
CA ARG A 14 22.02 9.70 8.84
C ARG A 14 22.87 8.88 7.87
N ASP A 15 24.07 8.52 8.28
CA ASP A 15 25.04 7.73 7.51
C ASP A 15 24.59 6.28 7.28
N LEU A 16 23.56 5.82 8.00
CA LEU A 16 22.99 4.48 7.86
C LEU A 16 21.75 4.45 6.96
N LEU A 17 21.34 5.61 6.42
CA LEU A 17 20.26 5.72 5.45
C LEU A 17 20.85 5.86 4.05
N LEU A 18 20.27 5.15 3.09
CA LEU A 18 20.61 5.36 1.68
C LEU A 18 20.40 6.83 1.28
N SER A 19 21.37 7.38 0.55
CA SER A 19 21.27 8.70 -0.07
C SER A 19 20.22 8.71 -1.18
N LEU A 20 19.84 9.89 -1.68
CA LEU A 20 18.89 9.98 -2.79
C LEU A 20 19.49 9.39 -4.07
N GLU A 21 20.77 9.64 -4.29
CA GLU A 21 21.56 9.17 -5.42
C GLU A 21 21.73 7.65 -5.38
N GLU A 22 21.98 7.08 -4.20
CA GLU A 22 22.04 5.62 -4.01
C GLU A 22 20.68 4.96 -4.29
N ILE A 23 19.59 5.58 -3.85
CA ILE A 23 18.23 5.11 -4.14
C ILE A 23 17.98 5.13 -5.65
N GLU A 24 18.24 6.26 -6.31
CA GLU A 24 18.01 6.41 -7.75
C GLU A 24 18.83 5.37 -8.55
N ARG A 25 20.12 5.22 -8.23
CA ARG A 25 20.99 4.22 -8.83
C ARG A 25 20.42 2.81 -8.68
N LEU A 26 19.92 2.45 -7.49
CA LEU A 26 19.34 1.12 -7.26
C LEU A 26 18.06 0.91 -8.07
N VAL A 27 17.20 1.92 -8.16
CA VAL A 27 15.97 1.82 -8.95
C VAL A 27 16.29 1.67 -10.44
N ARG A 28 17.29 2.40 -10.94
CA ARG A 28 17.75 2.28 -12.34
C ARG A 28 18.22 0.86 -12.67
N ILE A 29 19.06 0.28 -11.82
CA ILE A 29 19.52 -1.12 -11.96
C ILE A 29 18.32 -2.08 -11.92
N PHE A 30 17.35 -1.85 -11.03
CA PHE A 30 16.15 -2.69 -10.98
C PHE A 30 15.24 -2.53 -12.21
N ALA A 31 15.17 -1.34 -12.79
CA ALA A 31 14.41 -1.07 -14.01
C ALA A 31 14.99 -1.87 -15.20
N GLU A 32 16.31 -1.93 -15.32
CA GLU A 32 17.01 -2.79 -16.30
C GLU A 32 16.68 -4.28 -16.10
N LEU A 33 16.41 -4.69 -14.85
CA LEU A 33 15.97 -6.04 -14.49
C LEU A 33 14.44 -6.23 -14.61
N GLY A 34 13.72 -5.32 -15.25
CA GLY A 34 12.30 -5.43 -15.56
C GLY A 34 11.35 -4.97 -14.46
N VAL A 35 11.84 -4.27 -13.42
CA VAL A 35 10.97 -3.58 -12.47
C VAL A 35 10.31 -2.40 -13.19
N ARG A 36 8.98 -2.32 -13.07
CA ARG A 36 8.19 -1.24 -13.70
C ARG A 36 7.48 -0.36 -12.69
N LYS A 37 7.31 -0.84 -11.46
CA LYS A 37 6.54 -0.18 -10.41
C LYS A 37 7.41 0.04 -9.19
N VAL A 38 7.42 1.25 -8.66
CA VAL A 38 8.19 1.65 -7.49
C VAL A 38 7.23 2.20 -6.46
N ARG A 39 7.24 1.64 -5.25
CA ARG A 39 6.51 2.21 -4.12
C ARG A 39 7.47 2.74 -3.07
N ILE A 40 7.37 4.04 -2.81
CA ILE A 40 8.00 4.72 -1.69
C ILE A 40 7.14 4.49 -0.46
N THR A 41 7.75 3.96 0.60
CA THR A 41 7.12 3.80 1.91
C THR A 41 8.18 3.93 3.01
N GLY A 42 7.80 3.78 4.26
CA GLY A 42 8.72 3.61 5.36
C GLY A 42 8.04 3.63 6.71
N GLY A 43 8.54 4.45 7.63
CA GLY A 43 7.70 4.97 8.72
C GLY A 43 6.68 5.94 8.11
N GLU A 44 6.96 7.24 8.20
CA GLU A 44 6.24 8.26 7.44
C GLU A 44 7.15 8.85 6.35
N PRO A 45 6.99 8.49 5.06
CA PRO A 45 7.89 8.98 4.02
C PRO A 45 7.80 10.50 3.82
N LEU A 46 6.67 11.13 4.15
CA LEU A 46 6.51 12.59 4.10
C LEU A 46 7.32 13.34 5.17
N LEU A 47 8.06 12.64 6.04
CA LEU A 47 9.07 13.27 6.92
C LEU A 47 10.47 13.31 6.30
N ARG A 48 10.71 12.58 5.19
CA ARG A 48 12.00 12.61 4.51
C ARG A 48 12.20 13.96 3.82
N LYS A 49 13.35 14.60 4.11
CA LYS A 49 13.79 15.82 3.44
C LYS A 49 14.05 15.54 1.96
N ASN A 50 13.75 16.51 1.10
CA ASN A 50 13.97 16.46 -0.35
C ASN A 50 13.30 15.25 -1.04
N LEU A 51 12.15 14.81 -0.54
CA LEU A 51 11.39 13.71 -1.14
C LEU A 51 10.92 14.05 -2.56
N GLU A 52 10.55 15.30 -2.82
CA GLU A 52 10.16 15.77 -4.16
C GLU A 52 11.31 15.60 -5.14
N HIS A 53 12.55 15.94 -4.75
CA HIS A 53 13.73 15.71 -5.59
C HIS A 53 13.94 14.22 -5.90
N LEU A 54 13.69 13.35 -4.90
CA LEU A 54 13.74 11.91 -5.13
C LEU A 54 12.68 11.48 -6.15
N ILE A 55 11.45 11.97 -6.02
CA ILE A 55 10.35 11.62 -6.93
C ILE A 55 10.67 12.08 -8.35
N VAL A 56 11.22 13.28 -8.53
CA VAL A 56 11.69 13.77 -9.84
C VAL A 56 12.76 12.84 -10.43
N GLY A 57 13.77 12.47 -9.64
CA GLY A 57 14.83 11.56 -10.11
C GLY A 57 14.28 10.18 -10.49
N LEU A 58 13.35 9.64 -9.71
CA LEU A 58 12.75 8.33 -9.95
C LEU A 58 11.75 8.32 -11.11
N SER A 59 10.98 9.39 -11.31
CA SER A 59 10.00 9.51 -12.40
C SER A 59 10.68 9.66 -13.76
N ALA A 60 11.92 10.16 -13.79
CA ALA A 60 12.75 10.26 -15.00
C ALA A 60 13.48 8.95 -15.38
N ILE A 61 13.32 7.86 -14.63
CA ILE A 61 13.97 6.58 -14.95
C ILE A 61 13.16 5.84 -16.01
N ASP A 62 13.76 5.66 -17.19
CA ASP A 62 13.18 4.86 -18.27
C ASP A 62 12.80 3.45 -17.79
N GLY A 63 11.55 3.08 -18.04
CA GLY A 63 10.98 1.79 -17.65
C GLY A 63 10.25 1.80 -16.30
N ILE A 64 10.31 2.87 -15.51
CA ILE A 64 9.42 3.03 -14.35
C ILE A 64 8.12 3.69 -14.82
N ASP A 65 7.07 2.88 -14.92
CA ASP A 65 5.74 3.31 -15.41
C ASP A 65 4.82 3.79 -14.27
N ASP A 66 5.21 3.53 -13.01
CA ASP A 66 4.31 3.65 -11.88
C ASP A 66 5.05 3.89 -10.56
N LEU A 67 5.08 5.16 -10.15
CA LEU A 67 5.62 5.63 -8.89
C LEU A 67 4.48 5.91 -7.90
N ALA A 68 4.49 5.17 -6.80
CA ALA A 68 3.46 5.25 -5.76
C ALA A 68 4.05 5.60 -4.39
N LEU A 69 3.29 6.31 -3.57
CA LEU A 69 3.64 6.63 -2.18
C LEU A 69 2.64 5.99 -1.22
N ALA A 70 3.11 5.41 -0.11
CA ALA A 70 2.26 4.99 1.00
C ALA A 70 2.55 5.85 2.25
N THR A 71 1.55 6.56 2.75
CA THR A 71 1.66 7.54 3.84
C THR A 71 0.52 7.36 4.84
N LYS A 72 0.69 7.86 6.06
CA LYS A 72 -0.38 7.99 7.06
C LYS A 72 -1.36 9.11 6.72
N GLY A 73 -0.95 10.10 5.91
CA GLY A 73 -1.86 11.10 5.32
C GLY A 73 -1.80 12.55 5.85
N PRO A 74 -1.55 12.86 7.16
CA PRO A 74 -1.71 14.23 7.66
C PRO A 74 -0.85 15.32 7.01
N LEU A 75 0.26 14.92 6.36
CA LEU A 75 1.17 15.83 5.66
C LEU A 75 0.80 16.03 4.18
N LEU A 76 -0.18 15.29 3.65
CA LEU A 76 -0.63 15.45 2.26
C LEU A 76 -1.26 16.81 2.02
N VAL A 77 -1.99 17.37 2.99
CA VAL A 77 -2.63 18.70 2.91
C VAL A 77 -1.67 19.76 2.38
N ARG A 78 -0.38 19.69 2.73
CA ARG A 78 0.64 20.67 2.33
C ARG A 78 1.52 20.22 1.18
N ARG A 79 1.56 18.93 0.86
CA ARG A 79 2.57 18.35 -0.05
C ARG A 79 1.98 17.70 -1.30
N ALA A 80 0.69 17.39 -1.34
CA ALA A 80 0.12 16.61 -2.43
C ALA A 80 0.37 17.22 -3.82
N ALA A 81 0.15 18.53 -3.98
CA ALA A 81 0.42 19.22 -5.25
C ALA A 81 1.90 19.13 -5.66
N ALA A 82 2.83 19.38 -4.73
CA ALA A 82 4.27 19.30 -5.01
C ALA A 82 4.72 17.87 -5.37
N LEU A 83 4.12 16.86 -4.74
CA LEU A 83 4.39 15.45 -5.04
C LEU A 83 3.88 15.06 -6.43
N GLU A 84 2.68 15.51 -6.82
CA GLU A 84 2.15 15.29 -8.17
C GLU A 84 3.04 15.96 -9.21
N THR A 85 3.40 17.23 -9.01
CA THR A 85 4.27 17.98 -9.94
C THR A 85 5.66 17.35 -10.07
N ALA A 86 6.15 16.69 -9.02
CA ALA A 86 7.39 15.92 -9.06
C ALA A 86 7.30 14.62 -9.89
N GLY A 87 6.09 14.20 -10.28
CA GLY A 87 5.82 13.02 -11.09
C GLY A 87 5.28 11.82 -10.30
N LEU A 88 4.72 12.02 -9.10
CA LEU A 88 4.09 10.93 -8.34
C LEU A 88 2.77 10.51 -8.99
N ASN A 89 2.63 9.23 -9.34
CA ASN A 89 1.42 8.77 -10.04
C ASN A 89 0.26 8.42 -9.11
N ARG A 90 0.53 7.86 -7.91
CA ARG A 90 -0.52 7.42 -6.99
C ARG A 90 -0.15 7.54 -5.52
N VAL A 91 -1.14 7.83 -4.71
CA VAL A 91 -1.03 7.83 -3.24
C VAL A 91 -1.88 6.71 -2.64
N SER A 92 -1.32 6.04 -1.64
CA SER A 92 -2.05 5.18 -0.72
C SER A 92 -1.98 5.75 0.69
N VAL A 93 -3.14 5.94 1.32
CA VAL A 93 -3.26 6.46 2.68
C VAL A 93 -3.65 5.32 3.62
N SER A 94 -2.92 5.17 4.72
CA SER A 94 -3.31 4.27 5.82
C SER A 94 -4.29 4.99 6.74
N LEU A 95 -5.51 4.46 6.84
CA LEU A 95 -6.58 4.97 7.70
C LEU A 95 -7.37 3.76 8.20
N ASP A 96 -7.08 3.32 9.42
CA ASP A 96 -7.64 2.08 9.97
C ASP A 96 -9.02 2.28 10.64
N SER A 97 -9.40 3.51 10.96
CA SER A 97 -10.71 3.84 11.54
C SER A 97 -11.05 5.30 11.32
N LEU A 98 -12.35 5.63 11.30
CA LEU A 98 -12.85 7.01 11.38
C LEU A 98 -12.96 7.52 12.83
N ASP A 99 -12.89 6.62 13.81
CA ASP A 99 -12.85 6.97 15.22
C ASP A 99 -11.43 7.39 15.60
N ASP A 100 -11.30 8.62 16.13
CA ASP A 100 -10.03 9.21 16.54
C ASP A 100 -9.28 8.39 17.60
N THR A 101 -10.02 7.78 18.54
CA THR A 101 -9.46 6.96 19.63
C THR A 101 -8.87 5.68 19.06
N VAL A 102 -9.63 4.97 18.23
CA VAL A 102 -9.19 3.73 17.57
C VAL A 102 -8.04 4.02 16.61
N PHE A 103 -8.16 5.08 15.81
CA PHE A 103 -7.12 5.47 14.85
C PHE A 103 -5.79 5.75 15.55
N ARG A 104 -5.78 6.52 16.64
CA ARG A 104 -4.58 6.82 17.43
C ARG A 104 -4.00 5.56 18.08
N ALA A 105 -4.84 4.68 18.60
CA ALA A 105 -4.41 3.42 19.19
C ALA A 105 -3.71 2.50 18.17
N MET A 106 -4.13 2.55 16.91
CA MET A 106 -3.57 1.71 15.85
C MET A 106 -2.34 2.32 15.15
N ASN A 107 -2.31 3.63 14.91
CA ASN A 107 -1.36 4.22 13.97
C ASN A 107 -0.10 4.87 14.57
N ASP A 108 0.05 4.96 15.89
CA ASP A 108 1.17 5.71 16.52
C ASP A 108 1.32 7.12 15.88
N VAL A 109 0.20 7.75 15.50
CA VAL A 109 0.13 9.09 14.92
C VAL A 109 -0.69 9.96 15.84
N ASP A 110 -0.09 11.06 16.29
CA ASP A 110 -0.79 12.09 17.05
C ASP A 110 -1.42 13.10 16.10
N SER A 111 -2.42 12.67 15.34
CA SER A 111 -3.16 13.51 14.40
C SER A 111 -4.61 13.07 14.34
N PRO A 112 -5.57 14.02 14.32
CA PRO A 112 -6.98 13.68 14.18
C PRO A 112 -7.26 13.12 12.78
N VAL A 113 -8.20 12.19 12.71
CA VAL A 113 -8.72 11.58 11.47
C VAL A 113 -9.15 12.66 10.48
N ALA A 114 -9.77 13.75 10.96
CA ALA A 114 -10.16 14.89 10.12
C ALA A 114 -9.01 15.40 9.24
N ARG A 115 -7.80 15.48 9.79
CA ARG A 115 -6.61 15.94 9.04
C ARG A 115 -6.14 14.92 8.00
N VAL A 116 -6.37 13.64 8.25
CA VAL A 116 -6.10 12.57 7.27
C VAL A 116 -7.11 12.67 6.12
N LEU A 117 -8.39 12.88 6.43
CA LEU A 117 -9.46 13.08 5.43
C LEU A 117 -9.20 14.32 4.58
N ASP A 118 -8.82 15.45 5.18
CA ASP A 118 -8.39 16.65 4.45
C ASP A 118 -7.22 16.32 3.50
N GLY A 119 -6.24 15.55 3.97
CA GLY A 119 -5.11 15.11 3.17
C GLY A 119 -5.51 14.22 1.99
N ILE A 120 -6.50 13.35 2.18
CA ILE A 120 -7.08 12.51 1.13
C ILE A 120 -7.79 13.38 0.09
N SER A 121 -8.60 14.36 0.52
CA SER A 121 -9.31 15.28 -0.38
C SER A 121 -8.34 16.08 -1.24
N VAL A 122 -7.35 16.73 -0.61
CA VAL A 122 -6.32 17.51 -1.33
C VAL A 122 -5.50 16.63 -2.27
N ALA A 123 -5.19 15.38 -1.88
CA ALA A 123 -4.51 14.44 -2.76
C ALA A 123 -5.39 13.97 -3.92
N ALA A 124 -6.71 13.93 -3.76
CA ALA A 124 -7.63 13.62 -4.85
C ALA A 124 -7.69 14.77 -5.87
N GLU A 125 -7.76 16.01 -5.37
CA GLU A 125 -7.82 17.23 -6.18
C GLU A 125 -6.51 17.49 -6.93
N ALA A 126 -5.36 17.15 -6.34
CA ALA A 126 -4.05 17.39 -6.92
C ALA A 126 -3.75 16.56 -8.18
N GLY A 127 -4.48 15.47 -8.44
CA GLY A 127 -4.33 14.66 -9.67
C GLY A 127 -3.71 13.25 -9.61
N PRO A 128 -3.12 12.71 -8.53
CA PRO A 128 -2.55 11.34 -8.52
C PRO A 128 -3.63 10.23 -8.46
N GLY A 129 -4.48 10.14 -9.49
CA GLY A 129 -5.49 9.09 -9.67
C GLY A 129 -6.43 8.88 -8.47
N PRO A 130 -7.23 7.80 -8.45
CA PRO A 130 -8.03 7.50 -7.28
C PRO A 130 -7.10 7.15 -6.10
N VAL A 131 -7.19 7.94 -5.02
CA VAL A 131 -6.49 7.68 -3.76
C VAL A 131 -6.91 6.31 -3.22
N LYS A 132 -5.91 5.49 -2.84
CA LYS A 132 -6.15 4.17 -2.26
C LYS A 132 -6.13 4.26 -0.75
N ILE A 133 -7.20 3.90 -0.08
CA ILE A 133 -7.28 3.90 1.38
C ILE A 133 -7.07 2.48 1.87
N ASN A 134 -6.16 2.30 2.81
CA ASN A 134 -5.86 1.00 3.41
C ASN A 134 -6.28 1.03 4.87
N ALA A 135 -7.14 0.10 5.24
CA ALA A 135 -7.53 -0.16 6.61
C ALA A 135 -7.14 -1.59 6.97
N VAL A 136 -6.24 -1.75 7.94
CA VAL A 136 -5.97 -3.04 8.58
C VAL A 136 -7.08 -3.28 9.59
N ILE A 137 -7.76 -4.42 9.49
CA ILE A 137 -8.90 -4.76 10.37
C ILE A 137 -8.46 -5.81 11.38
N GLN A 138 -8.59 -5.46 12.66
CA GLN A 138 -8.32 -6.29 13.83
C GLN A 138 -9.61 -6.50 14.64
N ARG A 139 -9.89 -7.75 14.98
CA ARG A 139 -11.08 -8.15 15.73
C ARG A 139 -11.12 -7.49 17.09
N GLY A 140 -12.29 -6.98 17.49
CA GLY A 140 -12.50 -6.31 18.78
C GLY A 140 -11.80 -4.96 18.93
N VAL A 141 -11.15 -4.44 17.87
CA VAL A 141 -10.45 -3.14 17.89
C VAL A 141 -11.11 -2.17 16.94
N ASN A 142 -11.26 -2.51 15.66
CA ASN A 142 -11.83 -1.63 14.63
C ASN A 142 -12.74 -2.35 13.64
N ASP A 143 -13.02 -3.64 13.84
CA ASP A 143 -13.97 -4.43 13.06
C ASP A 143 -15.38 -3.84 13.06
N HIS A 144 -15.80 -3.22 14.16
CA HIS A 144 -17.08 -2.52 14.24
C HIS A 144 -17.18 -1.26 13.36
N THR A 145 -16.07 -0.72 12.83
CA THR A 145 -16.07 0.52 12.00
C THR A 145 -16.03 0.26 10.49
N ILE A 146 -16.03 -1.02 10.07
CA ILE A 146 -15.97 -1.43 8.66
C ILE A 146 -17.05 -0.72 7.81
N VAL A 147 -18.31 -0.74 8.28
CA VAL A 147 -19.44 -0.17 7.53
C VAL A 147 -19.34 1.35 7.45
N ASP A 148 -18.83 2.01 8.49
CA ASP A 148 -18.66 3.47 8.49
C ASP A 148 -17.57 3.90 7.50
N MET A 149 -16.46 3.17 7.44
CA MET A 149 -15.43 3.36 6.41
C MET A 149 -16.02 3.21 4.99
N VAL A 150 -16.87 2.20 4.77
CA VAL A 150 -17.56 2.04 3.48
C VAL A 150 -18.49 3.21 3.20
N ARG A 151 -19.29 3.65 4.19
CA ARG A 151 -20.21 4.79 4.04
C ARG A 151 -19.47 6.05 3.64
N GLU A 152 -18.34 6.34 4.27
CA GLU A 152 -17.51 7.52 4.01
C GLU A 152 -16.95 7.54 2.58
N PHE A 153 -16.38 6.42 2.13
CA PHE A 153 -15.65 6.40 0.86
C PHE A 153 -16.48 5.94 -0.35
N ARG A 154 -17.69 5.41 -0.14
CA ARG A 154 -18.57 5.00 -1.23
C ARG A 154 -19.01 6.22 -2.04
N GLY A 155 -18.83 6.18 -3.36
CA GLY A 155 -19.22 7.26 -4.27
C GLY A 155 -18.19 8.38 -4.43
N THR A 156 -17.12 8.40 -3.62
CA THR A 156 -16.05 9.41 -3.69
C THR A 156 -15.07 9.20 -4.86
N GLY A 157 -15.09 8.03 -5.49
CA GLY A 157 -14.08 7.61 -6.48
C GLY A 157 -12.80 7.03 -5.85
N HIS A 158 -12.65 7.08 -4.52
CA HIS A 158 -11.56 6.43 -3.82
C HIS A 158 -11.67 4.90 -3.83
N ILE A 159 -10.53 4.23 -3.66
CA ILE A 159 -10.46 2.77 -3.56
C ILE A 159 -10.19 2.39 -2.11
N LEU A 160 -11.22 1.93 -1.41
CA LEU A 160 -11.12 1.44 -0.04
C LEU A 160 -10.68 -0.03 -0.02
N ARG A 161 -9.65 -0.32 0.78
CA ARG A 161 -9.07 -1.66 0.90
C ARG A 161 -8.99 -2.09 2.35
N PHE A 162 -9.70 -3.17 2.66
CA PHE A 162 -9.56 -3.85 3.93
C PHE A 162 -8.45 -4.90 3.84
N ILE A 163 -7.60 -4.91 4.86
CA ILE A 163 -6.42 -5.76 4.96
C ILE A 163 -6.58 -6.57 6.24
N GLU A 164 -6.46 -7.89 6.13
CA GLU A 164 -6.49 -8.78 7.30
C GLU A 164 -5.33 -8.43 8.24
N TYR A 165 -5.63 -8.28 9.53
CA TYR A 165 -4.59 -8.11 10.54
C TYR A 165 -3.58 -9.27 10.48
N MET A 166 -2.30 -8.93 10.57
CA MET A 166 -1.22 -9.91 10.66
C MET A 166 -0.39 -9.57 11.88
N ASP A 167 -0.48 -10.43 12.90
CA ASP A 167 0.48 -10.37 14.00
C ASP A 167 1.86 -10.76 13.48
N VAL A 168 2.82 -9.88 13.77
CA VAL A 168 4.23 -9.94 13.35
C VAL A 168 5.17 -9.97 14.56
N GLY A 169 4.61 -10.15 15.78
CA GLY A 169 5.35 -10.22 17.03
C GLY A 169 5.92 -11.61 17.35
N GLY A 170 7.25 -11.74 17.28
CA GLY A 170 8.12 -12.44 18.26
C GLY A 170 8.05 -13.96 18.47
N THR A 171 6.88 -14.59 18.56
CA THR A 171 6.77 -15.97 19.06
C THR A 171 5.56 -16.69 18.45
N ASN A 172 5.81 -17.54 17.45
CA ASN A 172 5.04 -18.72 17.00
C ASN A 172 3.52 -18.82 17.28
N GLY A 173 2.77 -17.74 17.17
CA GLY A 173 1.32 -17.80 17.34
C GLY A 173 0.68 -16.57 16.72
N ARG A 174 0.30 -16.66 15.44
CA ARG A 174 -0.81 -15.81 14.97
C ARG A 174 -1.98 -16.10 15.91
N ARG A 175 -2.40 -15.12 16.71
CA ARG A 175 -3.70 -15.20 17.37
C ARG A 175 -4.74 -15.04 16.27
N LEU A 176 -5.19 -16.16 15.74
CA LEU A 176 -6.25 -16.19 14.73
C LEU A 176 -7.50 -15.46 15.23
N ASP A 177 -7.68 -15.43 16.55
CA ASP A 177 -8.72 -14.68 17.24
C ASP A 177 -8.70 -13.18 16.92
N ASP A 178 -7.54 -12.58 16.66
CA ASP A 178 -7.43 -11.16 16.34
C ASP A 178 -7.69 -10.87 14.85
N VAL A 179 -7.78 -11.90 14.01
CA VAL A 179 -7.95 -11.78 12.56
C VAL A 179 -9.42 -11.75 12.20
N VAL A 180 -9.82 -10.75 11.42
CA VAL A 180 -11.09 -10.74 10.69
C VAL A 180 -10.83 -11.17 9.25
N PRO A 181 -11.24 -12.37 8.82
CA PRO A 181 -11.01 -12.86 7.47
C PRO A 181 -11.71 -11.99 6.43
N ALA A 182 -11.16 -11.91 5.22
CA ALA A 182 -11.77 -11.12 4.14
C ALA A 182 -13.21 -11.55 3.80
N GLY A 183 -13.59 -12.82 4.03
CA GLY A 183 -14.95 -13.30 3.85
C GLY A 183 -15.95 -12.62 4.79
N GLU A 184 -15.62 -12.59 6.08
CA GLU A 184 -16.43 -11.94 7.12
C GLU A 184 -16.56 -10.43 6.83
N ILE A 185 -15.47 -9.77 6.46
CA ILE A 185 -15.52 -8.34 6.08
C ILE A 185 -16.47 -8.11 4.90
N ILE A 186 -16.45 -8.99 3.89
CA ILE A 186 -17.35 -8.89 2.72
C ILE A 186 -18.80 -9.12 3.17
N GLU A 187 -19.06 -10.11 4.02
CA GLU A 187 -20.40 -10.41 4.55
C GLU A 187 -20.96 -9.23 5.35
N THR A 188 -20.19 -8.68 6.30
CA THR A 188 -20.57 -7.49 7.09
C THR A 188 -20.96 -6.31 6.19
N VAL A 189 -20.20 -6.08 5.12
CA VAL A 189 -20.55 -5.01 4.18
C VAL A 189 -21.79 -5.37 3.36
N ASN A 190 -21.89 -6.61 2.90
CA ASN A 190 -22.98 -7.08 2.05
C ASN A 190 -24.35 -7.03 2.73
N GLU A 191 -24.40 -7.16 4.06
CA GLU A 191 -25.63 -6.98 4.86
C GLU A 191 -26.24 -5.57 4.73
N VAL A 192 -25.41 -4.54 4.60
CA VAL A 192 -25.83 -3.14 4.52
C VAL A 192 -25.82 -2.62 3.08
N TYR A 193 -24.82 -3.04 2.30
CA TYR A 193 -24.60 -2.63 0.92
C TYR A 193 -24.36 -3.88 0.05
N PRO A 194 -25.37 -4.36 -0.68
CA PRO A 194 -25.23 -5.55 -1.53
C PRO A 194 -24.04 -5.42 -2.49
N LEU A 195 -23.16 -6.42 -2.46
CA LEU A 195 -21.91 -6.48 -3.21
C LEU A 195 -21.94 -7.59 -4.27
N GLU A 196 -21.34 -7.30 -5.41
CA GLU A 196 -21.01 -8.27 -6.44
C GLU A 196 -19.50 -8.44 -6.54
N VAL A 197 -19.06 -9.68 -6.74
CA VAL A 197 -17.66 -10.00 -6.97
C VAL A 197 -17.27 -9.54 -8.36
N LEU A 198 -16.22 -8.73 -8.43
CA LEU A 198 -15.67 -8.22 -9.68
C LEU A 198 -14.50 -9.11 -10.15
N ALA A 199 -14.37 -9.25 -11.47
CA ALA A 199 -13.24 -9.93 -12.07
C ALA A 199 -11.91 -9.23 -11.73
N SER A 200 -10.85 -10.03 -11.58
CA SER A 200 -9.50 -9.51 -11.42
C SER A 200 -9.07 -8.75 -12.68
N HIS A 201 -8.33 -7.65 -12.49
CA HIS A 201 -7.79 -6.87 -13.61
C HIS A 201 -6.66 -7.59 -14.35
N TYR A 202 -5.93 -8.45 -13.65
CA TYR A 202 -4.80 -9.19 -14.20
C TYR A 202 -4.59 -10.53 -13.46
N PRO A 203 -3.96 -11.52 -14.11
CA PRO A 203 -3.62 -12.79 -13.47
C PRO A 203 -2.74 -12.59 -12.24
N GLY A 204 -3.09 -13.25 -11.13
CA GLY A 204 -2.32 -13.18 -9.87
C GLY A 204 -2.61 -11.97 -9.00
N GLU A 205 -3.65 -11.19 -9.30
CA GLU A 205 -4.13 -10.11 -8.41
C GLU A 205 -4.42 -10.65 -7.01
N VAL A 206 -3.75 -10.06 -6.01
CA VAL A 206 -3.83 -10.48 -4.59
C VAL A 206 -5.06 -9.93 -3.87
N VAL A 207 -5.83 -9.09 -4.55
CA VAL A 207 -6.96 -8.37 -4.02
C VAL A 207 -8.24 -8.98 -4.58
N ARG A 208 -9.14 -9.41 -3.71
CA ARG A 208 -10.53 -9.72 -4.07
C ARG A 208 -11.29 -8.41 -4.19
N ARG A 209 -11.92 -8.18 -5.33
CA ARG A 209 -12.62 -6.92 -5.63
C ARG A 209 -14.11 -7.14 -5.57
N CYS A 210 -14.81 -6.29 -4.86
CA CYS A 210 -16.26 -6.27 -4.77
C CYS A 210 -16.78 -4.85 -5.03
N GLY A 211 -17.98 -4.73 -5.60
CA GLY A 211 -18.63 -3.46 -5.87
C GLY A 211 -20.06 -3.68 -6.37
N ARG A 212 -20.71 -2.62 -6.85
CA ARG A 212 -22.05 -2.75 -7.47
C ARG A 212 -21.90 -2.90 -8.99
N ALA A 213 -22.64 -3.80 -9.64
CA ALA A 213 -22.79 -3.71 -11.09
C ALA A 213 -23.54 -2.42 -11.47
N HIS A 214 -22.94 -1.61 -12.32
CA HIS A 214 -23.68 -0.55 -13.01
C HIS A 214 -24.33 -1.15 -14.26
N PRO A 215 -25.66 -0.99 -14.47
CA PRO A 215 -26.34 -1.53 -15.66
C PRO A 215 -25.91 -0.88 -16.98
N THR A 216 -25.20 0.26 -16.95
CA THR A 216 -24.85 1.00 -18.17
C THR A 216 -23.54 1.79 -18.03
N ARG A 217 -22.68 1.62 -19.04
CA ARG A 217 -21.43 2.33 -19.40
C ARG A 217 -20.11 1.80 -18.80
N ARG A 218 -19.17 1.55 -19.73
CA ARG A 218 -17.74 1.25 -19.61
C ARG A 218 -16.90 2.31 -18.86
N SER A 219 -17.48 3.11 -17.97
CA SER A 219 -16.74 4.02 -17.10
C SER A 219 -16.29 3.26 -15.84
N GLN A 220 -14.99 2.99 -15.75
CA GLN A 220 -14.32 2.45 -14.56
C GLN A 220 -14.35 3.48 -13.41
N CYS A 221 -15.51 3.70 -12.81
CA CYS A 221 -15.67 4.38 -11.52
C CYS A 221 -16.50 3.48 -10.61
N GLY A 222 -16.01 2.26 -10.37
CA GLY A 222 -16.53 1.43 -9.31
C GLY A 222 -15.82 1.82 -8.02
N SER A 223 -16.56 2.38 -7.05
CA SER A 223 -16.16 2.36 -5.65
C SER A 223 -15.96 0.91 -5.24
N GLY A 224 -14.73 0.42 -5.42
CA GLY A 224 -14.40 -0.98 -5.25
C GLY A 224 -13.91 -1.21 -3.84
N ILE A 225 -14.63 -2.01 -3.08
CA ILE A 225 -14.15 -2.54 -1.82
C ILE A 225 -13.24 -3.70 -2.17
N SER A 226 -11.99 -3.59 -1.74
CA SER A 226 -10.96 -4.52 -2.17
C SER A 226 -10.36 -5.21 -0.94
N GLY A 227 -10.72 -6.46 -0.70
CA GLY A 227 -10.16 -7.26 0.38
C GLY A 227 -8.84 -7.88 -0.05
N LYS A 228 -7.74 -7.62 0.67
CA LYS A 228 -6.44 -8.24 0.38
C LYS A 228 -6.15 -9.38 1.35
N ALA A 229 -6.27 -10.62 0.87
CA ALA A 229 -5.78 -11.79 1.59
C ALA A 229 -4.27 -11.96 1.40
N ALA A 230 -3.56 -12.40 2.44
CA ALA A 230 -2.11 -12.62 2.39
C ALA A 230 -1.75 -13.86 1.54
N ARG A 231 -1.67 -13.70 0.21
CA ARG A 231 -1.13 -14.74 -0.70
C ARG A 231 0.37 -14.54 -0.95
N THR A 232 1.17 -15.59 -0.75
CA THR A 232 2.63 -15.62 -0.97
C THR A 232 3.00 -16.02 -2.40
N ASN A 233 2.22 -16.89 -3.03
CA ASN A 233 2.58 -17.56 -4.30
C ASN A 233 2.59 -16.67 -5.56
N THR A 234 2.16 -15.40 -5.48
CA THR A 234 2.18 -14.45 -6.62
C THR A 234 3.06 -13.22 -6.36
N ARG A 235 3.96 -13.30 -5.37
CA ARG A 235 4.83 -12.17 -4.98
C ARG A 235 6.00 -11.99 -5.96
N ASN A 236 5.88 -11.00 -6.85
CA ASN A 236 6.99 -10.52 -7.69
C ASN A 236 7.64 -9.25 -7.14
N SER A 237 7.73 -9.12 -5.81
CA SER A 237 8.15 -7.90 -5.14
C SER A 237 9.54 -8.03 -4.53
N ALA A 238 10.48 -7.16 -4.91
CA ALA A 238 11.73 -6.95 -4.16
C ALA A 238 11.53 -5.84 -3.12
N ARG A 239 12.08 -6.03 -1.91
CA ARG A 239 12.03 -5.05 -0.83
C ARG A 239 13.44 -4.74 -0.36
N ARG A 240 13.76 -3.46 -0.20
CA ARG A 240 15.05 -3.04 0.37
C ARG A 240 14.82 -2.12 1.55
N GLY A 241 15.49 -2.40 2.67
CA GLY A 241 15.39 -1.59 3.87
C GLY A 241 16.32 -0.38 3.94
N PRO A 242 16.24 0.38 5.05
CA PRO A 242 17.02 1.60 5.24
C PRO A 242 18.52 1.26 5.32
N ARG A 243 18.87 0.11 5.89
CA ARG A 243 20.18 -0.54 5.79
C ARG A 243 20.10 -1.66 4.75
N GLY A 244 21.04 -1.74 3.80
CA GLY A 244 21.15 -2.86 2.83
C GLY A 244 21.36 -4.21 3.55
N PRO A 245 20.88 -5.35 3.00
CA PRO A 245 20.87 -5.73 1.58
C PRO A 245 19.46 -5.99 0.97
N THR A 246 19.43 -6.31 -0.33
CA THR A 246 18.22 -6.71 -1.09
C THR A 246 17.71 -8.07 -0.60
N GLN A 247 16.44 -8.19 -0.24
CA GLN A 247 15.85 -9.47 0.20
C GLN A 247 14.88 -10.01 -0.85
N SER A 248 15.01 -11.30 -1.20
CA SER A 248 14.10 -12.04 -2.09
C SER A 248 12.87 -12.55 -1.32
N GLY A 249 11.81 -12.91 -2.05
CA GLY A 249 10.46 -13.14 -1.52
C GLY A 249 10.28 -14.34 -0.58
N ASP A 250 11.26 -15.24 -0.43
CA ASP A 250 11.13 -16.49 0.33
C ASP A 250 11.67 -16.43 1.77
N GLU A 251 12.42 -15.39 2.16
CA GLU A 251 12.93 -15.21 3.55
C GLU A 251 11.99 -14.39 4.46
N LEU A 252 10.69 -14.40 4.16
CA LEU A 252 9.71 -13.42 4.66
C LEU A 252 9.25 -13.62 6.12
N HIS A 253 9.99 -14.36 6.94
CA HIS A 253 9.57 -14.67 8.32
C HIS A 253 10.30 -13.93 9.44
N ARG A 254 11.32 -13.09 9.19
CA ARG A 254 12.13 -12.60 10.32
C ARG A 254 12.41 -11.12 10.52
N ARG A 255 12.25 -10.18 9.57
CA ARG A 255 12.66 -8.79 9.84
C ARG A 255 11.76 -7.76 9.15
N MET A 256 11.01 -6.99 9.95
CA MET A 256 10.25 -5.81 9.51
C MET A 256 11.21 -4.64 9.27
N ILE A 257 10.92 -3.87 8.22
CA ILE A 257 11.83 -2.86 7.65
C ILE A 257 11.12 -1.49 7.65
N PRO A 258 11.73 -0.40 8.18
CA PRO A 258 11.25 0.97 8.00
C PRO A 258 12.07 1.72 6.94
N ALA A 259 11.39 2.31 5.96
CA ALA A 259 11.88 2.79 4.65
C ALA A 259 12.16 1.64 3.69
N ALA A 260 11.19 1.36 2.83
CA ALA A 260 11.32 0.33 1.83
C ALA A 260 10.88 0.80 0.46
N ILE A 261 11.76 0.65 -0.52
CA ILE A 261 11.33 0.64 -1.91
C ILE A 261 10.82 -0.77 -2.18
N ARG A 262 9.54 -0.86 -2.52
CA ARG A 262 8.96 -2.07 -3.06
C ARG A 262 8.91 -1.95 -4.57
N ALA A 263 9.58 -2.87 -5.24
CA ALA A 263 9.67 -2.95 -6.68
C ALA A 263 8.89 -4.18 -7.17
N ASP A 264 7.86 -3.99 -7.99
CA ASP A 264 7.06 -5.10 -8.53
C ASP A 264 7.29 -5.26 -10.05
N ARG A 265 7.50 -6.50 -10.53
CA ARG A 265 7.43 -6.84 -11.97
C ARG A 265 5.97 -7.00 -12.40
N THR A 266 5.59 -6.46 -13.56
CA THR A 266 4.30 -6.79 -14.20
C THR A 266 4.35 -8.21 -14.76
N ALA A 267 3.27 -8.98 -14.58
CA ALA A 267 3.14 -10.30 -15.17
C ALA A 267 2.87 -10.14 -16.68
N SER A 268 3.91 -10.13 -17.51
CA SER A 268 3.79 -10.27 -18.95
C SER A 268 4.58 -11.49 -19.43
N THR A 269 3.82 -12.46 -19.95
CA THR A 269 4.25 -13.53 -20.87
C THR A 269 5.47 -14.36 -20.46
N LEU A 270 5.25 -15.36 -19.61
CA LEU A 270 5.93 -16.65 -19.76
C LEU A 270 5.47 -17.26 -21.09
N ARG A 271 6.15 -16.94 -22.19
CA ARG A 271 6.08 -17.77 -23.39
C ARG A 271 6.73 -19.11 -23.02
N SER A 272 5.92 -20.16 -22.95
CA SER A 272 6.42 -21.53 -22.96
C SER A 272 7.24 -21.72 -24.23
N VAL A 273 8.55 -21.89 -24.07
CA VAL A 273 9.43 -22.36 -25.14
C VAL A 273 9.01 -23.79 -25.46
N PRO A 274 8.64 -24.12 -26.72
CA PRO A 274 8.34 -25.51 -27.09
C PRO A 274 9.60 -26.35 -26.93
N ARG A 275 9.48 -27.47 -26.20
CA ARG A 275 10.51 -28.51 -26.17
C ARG A 275 10.45 -29.30 -27.47
N GLU A 276 11.15 -28.83 -28.49
CA GLU A 276 11.60 -29.67 -29.60
C GLU A 276 13.11 -29.49 -29.78
N CYS A 277 13.76 -30.58 -30.19
CA CYS A 277 15.20 -30.77 -30.40
C CYS A 277 16.06 -30.99 -29.14
N ARG A 278 16.12 -32.26 -28.69
CA ARG A 278 17.41 -32.96 -28.64
C ARG A 278 17.25 -34.34 -29.28
N ARG A 279 18.19 -34.58 -30.20
CA ARG A 279 18.49 -35.83 -30.91
C ARG A 279 18.84 -36.95 -29.93
#